data_AF-A0A432HUA7-F1
#
_entry.id   AF-A0A432HUA7-F1
#
_cell.length_a   1.000
_cell.length_b   1.000
_cell.length_c   1.000
_cell.angle_alpha   90.00
_cell.angle_beta   90.00
_cell.angle_gamma   90.00
#
_symmetry.space_group_name_H-M   'P 1'
#
loop_
_entity.id
_entity.type
_entity.pdbx_description
1 polymer ?
#
loop_
_entity_poly.entity_id
_entity_poly.type
_entity_poly.pdbx_seq_one_letter_code
_entity_poly.pdbx_strand_id
1 'polypeptide(L)'
;MYSIRFAKKAAKIYKRVDAVTVRRINNILKRLEENPFNLPNTKHLKAELAESYRIRMGNIRVIYSVNDSDKTVYIEVIGFRGDVYKK
;
A
#
# COMPACT_ATOMS: atom_id res chain seq x y z
N MET A 1 2.21 16.31 5.53
CA MET A 1 1.20 15.41 4.94
C MET A 1 1.67 15.00 3.56
N TYR A 2 1.52 13.74 3.21
CA TYR A 2 1.82 13.18 1.90
C TYR A 2 0.52 12.95 1.12
N SER A 3 0.57 13.11 -0.20
CA SER A 3 -0.53 12.76 -1.09
C SER A 3 -0.45 11.28 -1.48
N ILE A 4 -1.58 10.58 -1.48
CA ILE A 4 -1.64 9.18 -1.94
C ILE A 4 -1.97 9.13 -3.43
N ARG A 5 -1.17 8.39 -4.18
CA ARG A 5 -1.42 8.07 -5.60
C ARG A 5 -1.46 6.55 -5.78
N PHE A 6 -2.31 6.06 -6.68
CA PHE A 6 -2.43 4.64 -6.95
C PHE A 6 -1.91 4.32 -8.35
N ALA A 7 -1.11 3.27 -8.46
CA ALA A 7 -0.90 2.61 -9.73
C ALA A 7 -2.24 2.02 -10.24
N LYS A 8 -2.39 1.92 -11.56
CA LYS A 8 -3.62 1.43 -12.22
C LYS A 8 -4.07 0.05 -11.68
N LYS A 9 -3.11 -0.83 -11.39
CA LYS A 9 -3.38 -2.16 -10.81
C LYS A 9 -3.92 -2.06 -9.37
N ALA A 10 -3.27 -1.26 -8.52
CA ALA A 10 -3.71 -1.04 -7.15
C ALA A 10 -5.11 -0.38 -7.09
N ALA A 11 -5.37 0.63 -7.92
CA ALA A 11 -6.68 1.28 -8.01
C ALA A 11 -7.80 0.31 -8.39
N LYS A 12 -7.54 -0.62 -9.32
CA LYS A 12 -8.51 -1.65 -9.73
C LYS A 12 -8.86 -2.60 -8.59
N ILE A 13 -7.88 -2.98 -7.79
CA ILE A 13 -8.07 -3.86 -6.63
C ILE A 13 -8.84 -3.12 -5.53
N TYR A 14 -8.42 -1.90 -5.21
CA TYR A 14 -9.08 -1.05 -4.23
C TYR A 14 -10.59 -0.87 -4.51
N LYS A 15 -10.98 -0.75 -5.78
CA LYS A 15 -12.39 -0.63 -6.20
C LYS A 15 -13.19 -1.94 -6.12
N ARG A 16 -12.55 -3.10 -6.03
CA ARG A 16 -13.19 -4.42 -6.13
C ARG A 16 -13.35 -5.14 -4.80
N VAL A 17 -12.63 -4.71 -3.78
CA VAL A 17 -12.61 -5.36 -2.47
C VAL A 17 -13.85 -5.00 -1.66
N ASP A 18 -14.21 -5.85 -0.71
CA ASP A 18 -15.36 -5.64 0.17
C ASP A 18 -15.18 -4.42 1.10
N ALA A 19 -16.28 -3.92 1.66
CA ALA A 19 -16.27 -2.73 2.50
C ALA A 19 -15.40 -2.85 3.76
N VAL A 20 -15.27 -4.05 4.34
CA VAL A 20 -14.41 -4.30 5.51
C VAL A 20 -12.96 -4.13 5.11
N THR A 21 -12.57 -4.71 3.98
CA THR A 21 -11.23 -4.61 3.42
C THR A 21 -10.89 -3.18 3.01
N VAL A 22 -11.80 -2.45 2.35
CA VAL A 22 -11.61 -1.02 2.01
C VAL A 22 -11.34 -0.20 3.26
N ARG A 23 -12.12 -0.39 4.33
CA ARG A 23 -11.90 0.32 5.61
C ARG A 23 -10.50 0.05 6.17
N ARG A 24 -10.01 -1.20 6.11
CA ARG A 24 -8.66 -1.55 6.56
C ARG A 24 -7.58 -0.89 5.70
N ILE A 25 -7.78 -0.80 4.40
CA ILE A 25 -6.87 -0.11 3.49
C ILE A 25 -6.83 1.38 3.81
N ASN A 26 -7.99 2.03 3.98
CA ASN A 26 -8.07 3.47 4.29
C ASN A 26 -7.34 3.84 5.58
N ASN A 27 -7.40 2.96 6.59
CA ASN A 27 -6.62 3.15 7.82
C ASN A 27 -5.10 3.13 7.57
N ILE A 28 -4.60 2.35 6.61
CA ILE A 28 -3.18 2.39 6.21
C ILE A 28 -2.89 3.70 5.49
N LEU A 29 -3.73 4.05 4.51
CA LEU A 29 -3.52 5.24 3.69
C LEU A 29 -3.44 6.50 4.55
N LYS A 30 -4.36 6.68 5.50
CA LYS A 30 -4.31 7.80 6.44
C LYS A 30 -2.99 7.88 7.21
N ARG A 31 -2.47 6.73 7.65
CA ARG A 31 -1.19 6.69 8.36
C ARG A 31 -0.01 6.98 7.43
N LEU A 32 -0.08 6.56 6.16
CA LEU A 32 0.91 6.90 5.14
C LEU A 32 0.91 8.40 4.81
N GLU A 33 -0.27 9.05 4.81
CA GLU A 33 -0.41 10.50 4.63
C GLU A 33 0.27 11.28 5.77
N GLU A 34 0.22 10.75 6.99
CA GLU A 34 0.86 11.36 8.17
C GLU A 34 2.38 11.12 8.18
N ASN A 35 2.81 9.85 8.12
CA ASN A 35 4.21 9.46 8.10
C ASN A 35 4.42 8.11 7.39
N PRO A 36 4.97 8.11 6.16
CA PRO A 36 5.11 6.88 5.39
C PRO A 36 6.32 6.03 5.78
N PHE A 37 7.25 6.54 6.59
CA PHE A 37 8.50 5.83 6.90
C PHE A 37 8.43 4.97 8.17
N ASN A 38 7.52 5.30 9.10
CA ASN A 38 7.50 4.70 10.43
C ASN A 38 6.16 4.02 10.75
N LEU A 39 5.80 3.01 9.96
CA LEU A 39 4.58 2.23 10.17
C LEU A 39 4.87 0.83 10.69
N PRO A 40 4.07 0.30 11.63
CA PRO A 40 4.25 -1.05 12.14
C PRO A 40 4.06 -2.08 11.03
N ASN A 41 4.85 -3.16 11.07
CA ASN A 41 4.87 -4.21 10.04
C ASN A 41 5.29 -3.76 8.63
N THR A 42 5.97 -2.61 8.55
CA THR A 42 6.64 -2.17 7.33
C THR A 42 8.00 -2.85 7.23
N LYS A 43 8.31 -3.38 6.05
CA LYS A 43 9.68 -3.78 5.71
C LYS A 43 10.10 -3.04 4.45
N HIS A 44 11.30 -2.46 4.50
CA HIS A 44 11.97 -1.99 3.30
C HIS A 44 12.27 -3.20 2.40
N LEU A 45 11.95 -3.09 1.12
CA LEU A 45 12.33 -4.12 0.14
C LEU A 45 13.80 -3.91 -0.23
N LYS A 46 14.55 -5.00 -0.42
CA LYS A 46 15.95 -4.97 -0.90
C LYS A 46 15.95 -5.48 -2.35
N ALA A 47 16.93 -5.05 -3.16
CA ALA A 47 17.12 -5.35 -4.60
C ALA A 47 16.36 -4.40 -5.55
N GLU A 48 15.90 -4.85 -6.73
CA GLU A 48 15.37 -4.01 -7.85
C GLU A 48 14.20 -3.05 -7.47
N LEU A 49 13.61 -3.22 -6.29
CA LEU A 49 12.59 -2.34 -5.70
C LEU A 49 13.16 -1.54 -4.51
N ALA A 50 14.41 -1.11 -4.59
CA ALA A 50 15.17 -0.50 -3.48
C ALA A 50 14.53 0.77 -2.89
N GLU A 51 13.54 1.37 -3.55
CA GLU A 51 12.80 2.54 -3.05
C GLU A 51 11.37 2.21 -2.61
N SER A 52 11.05 0.92 -2.45
CA SER A 52 9.72 0.46 -2.07
C SER A 52 9.69 -0.18 -0.68
N TYR A 53 8.61 0.11 0.00
CA TYR A 53 8.24 -0.41 1.30
C TYR A 53 7.09 -1.39 1.15
N ARG A 54 7.02 -2.36 2.05
CA ARG A 54 5.90 -3.30 2.14
C ARG A 54 5.29 -3.30 3.53
N ILE A 55 4.01 -2.94 3.63
CA ILE A 55 3.20 -3.11 4.84
C ILE A 55 2.43 -4.42 4.76
N ARG A 56 2.41 -5.17 5.87
CA ARG A 56 1.58 -6.36 6.05
C ARG A 56 0.55 -6.13 7.15
N MET A 57 -0.74 -6.24 6.82
CA MET A 57 -1.83 -6.21 7.81
C MET A 57 -2.72 -7.44 7.67
N GLY A 58 -2.44 -8.45 8.50
CA GLY A 58 -3.09 -9.76 8.40
C GLY A 58 -2.85 -10.41 7.03
N ASN A 59 -3.91 -10.48 6.23
CA ASN A 59 -3.86 -11.04 4.87
C ASN A 59 -3.58 -9.99 3.79
N ILE A 60 -3.57 -8.70 4.10
CA ILE A 60 -3.33 -7.63 3.12
C ILE A 60 -1.84 -7.29 3.08
N ARG A 61 -1.30 -7.14 1.87
CA ARG A 61 0.03 -6.61 1.59
C ARG A 61 -0.12 -5.35 0.74
N VAL A 62 0.50 -4.26 1.16
CA VAL A 62 0.58 -3.02 0.40
C VAL A 62 2.04 -2.76 0.10
N ILE A 63 2.38 -2.64 -1.19
CA ILE A 63 3.70 -2.20 -1.65
C ILE A 63 3.56 -0.75 -2.10
N TYR A 64 4.43 0.12 -1.60
CA TYR A 64 4.43 1.53 -1.94
C TYR A 64 5.85 2.09 -2.01
N SER A 65 6.03 3.14 -2.78
CA SER A 65 7.23 3.97 -2.80
C SER A 65 6.90 5.37 -2.28
N VAL A 66 7.91 6.11 -1.83
CA VAL A 66 7.75 7.45 -1.30
C VAL A 66 8.65 8.38 -2.09
N ASN A 67 8.06 9.38 -2.73
CA ASN A 67 8.77 10.52 -3.29
C ASN A 67 8.69 11.66 -2.26
N ASP A 68 9.80 11.90 -1.57
CA ASP A 68 9.87 12.91 -0.51
C ASP A 68 9.89 14.34 -1.05
N SER A 69 10.44 14.55 -2.25
CA SER A 69 10.47 15.84 -2.92
C SER A 69 9.07 16.35 -3.24
N ASP A 70 8.22 15.47 -3.78
CA ASP A 70 6.83 15.78 -4.15
C ASP A 70 5.82 15.49 -3.03
N LYS A 71 6.30 15.10 -1.84
CA LYS A 71 5.49 14.62 -0.70
C LYS A 71 4.38 13.68 -1.17
N THR A 72 4.74 12.67 -1.97
CA THR A 72 3.80 11.74 -2.58
C THR A 72 4.15 10.30 -2.26
N VAL A 73 3.13 9.53 -1.85
CA VAL A 73 3.23 8.08 -1.64
C VAL A 73 2.53 7.38 -2.81
N TYR A 74 3.27 6.56 -3.54
CA TYR A 74 2.75 5.79 -4.66
C TYR A 74 2.43 4.36 -4.21
N ILE A 75 1.14 4.01 -4.22
CA ILE A 75 0.67 2.65 -3.96
C ILE A 75 0.81 1.83 -5.24
N GLU A 76 1.87 1.04 -5.30
CA GLU A 76 2.22 0.18 -6.45
C GLU A 76 1.30 -1.04 -6.52
N VAL A 77 1.14 -1.74 -5.40
CA VAL A 77 0.41 -3.01 -5.34
C VAL A 77 -0.37 -3.13 -4.04
N ILE A 78 -1.62 -3.58 -4.15
CA ILE A 78 -2.42 -4.11 -3.05
C ILE A 78 -2.62 -5.59 -3.34
N GLY A 79 -2.16 -6.49 -2.47
CA GLY A 79 -2.29 -7.93 -2.66
C GLY A 79 -2.81 -8.64 -1.43
N PHE A 80 -3.54 -9.74 -1.61
CA PHE A 80 -4.10 -10.52 -0.52
C PHE A 80 -3.38 -11.87 -0.37
N ARG A 81 -3.22 -12.36 0.87
CA ARG A 81 -2.71 -13.70 1.14
C ARG A 81 -3.84 -14.68 0.80
N GLY A 82 -3.60 -15.53 -0.21
CA GLY A 82 -4.62 -16.43 -0.77
C GLY A 82 -5.19 -15.96 -2.11
N ASP A 83 -4.81 -14.77 -2.60
CA ASP A 83 -5.29 -14.21 -3.89
C ASP A 83 -4.64 -14.82 -5.14
N VAL A 84 -4.37 -16.13 -5.05
CA VAL A 84 -4.33 -17.03 -6.21
C VAL A 84 -5.76 -17.35 -6.67
N TYR A 85 -6.79 -17.11 -5.84
CA TYR A 85 -8.16 -17.50 -6.16
C TYR A 85 -9.17 -16.40 -5.87
N LYS A 86 -9.63 -15.74 -6.95
CA LYS A 86 -11.02 -15.76 -7.42
C LYS A 86 -11.13 -14.88 -8.66
N LYS A 87 -10.94 -15.54 -9.80
CA LYS A 87 -11.46 -15.09 -11.09
C LYS A 87 -12.92 -15.53 -11.19
#